data_AF-A0A1I2UQ20-F1
#
_entry.id   AF-A0A1I2UQ20-F1
#
_cell.length_a   1.000
_cell.length_b   1.000
_cell.length_c   1.000
_cell.angle_alpha   90.00
_cell.angle_beta   90.00
_cell.angle_gamma   90.00
#
_symmetry.space_group_name_H-M   'P 1'
#
loop_
_entity.id
_entity.type
_entity.pdbx_description
1 polymer ?
#
loop_
_entity_poly.entity_id
_entity_poly.type
_entity_poly.pdbx_seq_one_letter_code
_entity_poly.pdbx_strand_id
1 'polypeptide(L)'
;MRFKPWPRPTPFEDTPRKRAAYRRKREREQAALPLFAPAIAERQLGVDEEMVRRTGQWERQQQEGRRQRAASWRRVRARLFALDAARRRAIRALWRVCPYPADPSYFGTLLHEIATGRIDPERPPWGAAHALNPRTTPNPASFAEAFRQIGQRTVGGGPMTVGADERLFCGNLGSGILFLTSRVRLIEPNESFYTSSNHRLRDSHVGRSGHWVDIEVRGPCSDEDLQRITRLARATDTRPVVVRRIDPIAGLPGRSIEGSAPAVACADADLPALQAGQLERDLRPEPNPPSSWAPGPMAGDVIGVAAMAAKHDIGSCPHAGPSPRSPP
;
A
#
# COMPACT_ATOMS: atom_id res chain seq x y z
N MET A 1 -11.18 11.81 -18.39
CA MET A 1 -10.83 12.24 -17.01
C MET A 1 -11.27 11.13 -16.07
N ARG A 2 -10.45 10.73 -15.08
CA ARG A 2 -10.80 9.66 -14.13
C ARG A 2 -12.08 10.03 -13.36
N PHE A 3 -13.05 9.12 -13.28
CA PHE A 3 -14.27 9.29 -12.49
C PHE A 3 -14.78 7.94 -12.01
N LYS A 4 -15.42 7.92 -10.83
CA LYS A 4 -16.12 6.76 -10.28
C LYS A 4 -17.57 6.77 -10.76
N PRO A 5 -18.01 5.74 -11.51
CA PRO A 5 -19.41 5.60 -11.93
C PRO A 5 -20.36 5.61 -10.73
N TRP A 6 -21.57 6.14 -10.92
CA TRP A 6 -22.63 5.99 -9.93
C TRP A 6 -23.09 4.51 -9.93
N PRO A 7 -23.33 3.90 -8.75
CA PRO A 7 -23.85 2.54 -8.70
C PRO A 7 -25.14 2.38 -9.50
N ARG A 8 -25.39 1.18 -10.03
CA ARG A 8 -26.68 0.91 -10.70
C ARG A 8 -27.80 1.07 -9.66
N PRO A 9 -28.84 1.89 -9.92
CA PRO A 9 -29.96 2.01 -9.01
C PRO A 9 -30.63 0.65 -8.84
N THR A 10 -30.76 0.21 -7.59
CA THR A 10 -31.58 -0.95 -7.22
C THR A 10 -32.92 -0.46 -6.68
N PRO A 11 -34.01 -1.22 -6.89
CA PRO A 11 -35.30 -0.89 -6.30
C PRO A 11 -35.24 -1.00 -4.77
N PHE A 12 -36.18 -0.34 -4.09
CA PHE A 12 -36.33 -0.52 -2.65
C PHE A 12 -36.93 -1.89 -2.36
N GLU A 13 -36.19 -2.73 -1.65
CA GLU A 13 -36.68 -4.03 -1.22
C GLU A 13 -37.51 -3.90 0.06
N ASP A 14 -38.80 -4.16 -0.01
CA ASP A 14 -39.61 -4.33 1.20
C ASP A 14 -39.28 -5.68 1.85
N THR A 15 -38.87 -5.66 3.11
CA THR A 15 -38.48 -6.88 3.84
C THR A 15 -39.20 -6.97 5.18
N PRO A 16 -39.46 -8.20 5.69
CA PRO A 16 -40.06 -8.40 7.01
C PRO A 16 -39.32 -7.64 8.12
N ARG A 17 -37.98 -7.57 8.02
CA ARG A 17 -37.13 -6.81 8.95
C ARG A 17 -37.41 -5.31 8.93
N LYS A 18 -37.60 -4.71 7.74
CA LYS A 18 -37.92 -3.27 7.59
C LYS A 18 -39.32 -2.96 8.12
N ARG A 19 -40.29 -3.84 7.87
CA ARG A 19 -41.65 -3.75 8.41
C ARG A 19 -41.67 -3.83 9.94
N ALA A 20 -40.99 -4.82 10.52
CA ALA A 20 -40.86 -4.96 11.98
C ALA A 20 -40.13 -3.77 12.62
N ALA A 21 -39.09 -3.25 11.96
CA ALA A 21 -38.40 -2.05 12.41
C ALA A 21 -39.32 -0.82 12.43
N TYR A 22 -40.21 -0.68 11.45
CA TYR A 22 -41.19 0.41 11.43
C TYR A 22 -42.24 0.26 12.54
N ARG A 23 -42.75 -0.94 12.82
CA ARG A 23 -43.66 -1.20 13.96
C ARG A 23 -43.04 -0.77 15.29
N ARG A 24 -41.81 -1.21 15.57
CA ARG A 24 -41.07 -0.79 16.78
C ARG A 24 -40.81 0.71 16.84
N LYS A 25 -40.59 1.35 15.68
CA LYS A 25 -40.47 2.82 15.62
C LYS A 25 -41.80 3.48 16.02
N ARG A 26 -42.93 3.00 15.49
CA ARG A 26 -44.26 3.51 15.81
C ARG A 26 -44.57 3.39 17.30
N GLU A 27 -44.34 2.22 17.87
CA GLU A 27 -44.50 1.94 19.31
C GLU A 27 -43.63 2.86 20.16
N ARG A 28 -42.36 3.04 19.78
CA ARG A 28 -41.44 3.92 20.51
C ARG A 28 -41.89 5.39 20.47
N GLU A 29 -42.40 5.86 19.34
CA GLU A 29 -42.90 7.24 19.21
C GLU A 29 -44.15 7.47 20.06
N GLN A 30 -45.07 6.49 20.11
CA GLN A 30 -46.26 6.58 20.97
C GLN A 30 -45.89 6.50 22.45
N ALA A 31 -44.99 5.58 22.82
CA ALA A 31 -44.52 5.41 24.19
C ALA A 31 -43.71 6.61 24.71
N ALA A 32 -43.04 7.35 23.82
CA ALA A 32 -42.29 8.55 24.20
C ALA A 32 -43.21 9.69 24.67
N LEU A 33 -44.46 9.74 24.19
CA LEU A 33 -45.44 10.76 24.54
C LEU A 33 -46.82 10.12 24.86
N PRO A 34 -46.97 9.43 26.00
CA PRO A 34 -48.15 8.60 26.27
C PRO A 34 -49.48 9.36 26.24
N LEU A 35 -49.52 10.60 26.74
CA LEU A 35 -50.72 11.44 26.73
C LEU A 35 -51.18 11.81 25.30
N PHE A 36 -50.25 11.82 24.34
CA PHE A 36 -50.53 12.09 22.93
C PHE A 36 -50.56 10.83 22.08
N ALA A 37 -50.43 9.63 22.67
CA ALA A 37 -50.33 8.38 21.93
C ALA A 37 -51.50 8.17 20.93
N PRO A 38 -52.79 8.46 21.26
CA PRO A 38 -53.88 8.35 20.29
C PRO A 38 -53.72 9.29 19.09
N ALA A 39 -53.38 10.56 19.36
CA ALA A 39 -53.16 11.57 18.31
C ALA A 39 -51.93 11.26 17.44
N ILE A 40 -50.89 10.68 18.03
CA ILE A 40 -49.70 10.21 17.29
C ILE A 40 -50.05 8.99 16.43
N ALA A 41 -50.81 8.04 16.98
CA ALA A 41 -51.24 6.85 16.26
C ALA A 41 -52.08 7.18 15.03
N GLU A 42 -52.99 8.15 15.14
CA GLU A 42 -53.83 8.65 14.03
C GLU A 42 -53.01 9.25 12.88
N ARG A 43 -51.90 9.94 13.20
CA ARG A 43 -51.01 10.54 12.18
C ARG A 43 -50.03 9.55 11.56
N GLN A 44 -49.81 8.39 12.19
CA GLN A 44 -48.87 7.39 11.70
C GLN A 44 -49.49 6.56 10.58
N LEU A 45 -48.74 6.41 9.49
CA LEU A 45 -49.15 5.58 8.35
C LEU A 45 -49.26 4.09 8.72
N GLY A 46 -50.11 3.39 7.96
CA GLY A 46 -50.09 1.93 7.91
C GLY A 46 -48.71 1.41 7.50
N VAL A 47 -48.37 0.17 7.88
CA VAL A 47 -47.07 -0.42 7.54
C VAL A 47 -46.89 -0.52 6.02
N ASP A 48 -47.92 -0.96 5.30
CA ASP A 48 -47.90 -1.08 3.84
C ASP A 48 -47.76 0.30 3.17
N GLU A 49 -48.54 1.28 3.62
CA GLU A 49 -48.47 2.67 3.12
C GLU A 49 -47.09 3.29 3.33
N GLU A 50 -46.46 3.07 4.48
CA GLU A 50 -45.10 3.53 4.75
C GLU A 50 -44.08 2.86 3.82
N MET A 51 -44.22 1.56 3.52
CA MET A 51 -43.30 0.89 2.59
C MET A 51 -43.45 1.43 1.16
N VAL A 52 -44.68 1.73 0.73
CA VAL A 52 -44.94 2.41 -0.55
C VAL A 52 -44.30 3.81 -0.55
N ARG A 53 -44.51 4.59 0.52
CA ARG A 53 -43.90 5.93 0.66
C ARG A 53 -42.38 5.87 0.60
N ARG A 54 -41.76 4.91 1.29
CA ARG A 54 -40.29 4.70 1.29
C ARG A 54 -39.77 4.29 -0.08
N THR A 55 -40.51 3.49 -0.82
CA THR A 55 -40.16 3.11 -2.20
C THR A 55 -40.10 4.36 -3.09
N GLY A 56 -41.15 5.17 -3.10
CA GLY A 56 -41.16 6.42 -3.87
C GLY A 56 -40.15 7.47 -3.38
N GLN A 57 -39.80 7.49 -2.10
CA GLN A 57 -38.71 8.32 -1.59
C GLN A 57 -37.34 7.82 -2.03
N TRP A 58 -37.10 6.51 -1.99
CA TRP A 58 -35.86 5.89 -2.41
C TRP A 58 -35.55 6.22 -3.87
N GLU A 59 -36.53 6.05 -4.77
CA GLU A 59 -36.37 6.39 -6.18
C GLU A 59 -36.03 7.86 -6.40
N ARG A 60 -36.77 8.76 -5.74
CA ARG A 60 -36.51 10.21 -5.80
C ARG A 60 -35.12 10.56 -5.29
N GLN A 61 -34.70 10.00 -4.15
CA GLN A 61 -33.37 10.23 -3.60
C GLN A 61 -32.27 9.72 -4.54
N GLN A 62 -32.46 8.56 -5.17
CA GLN A 62 -31.50 8.02 -6.13
C GLN A 62 -31.37 8.91 -7.38
N GLN A 63 -32.49 9.40 -7.91
CA GLN A 63 -32.51 10.33 -9.02
C GLN A 63 -31.84 11.66 -8.65
N GLU A 64 -32.19 12.21 -7.49
CA GLU A 64 -31.66 13.48 -7.02
C GLU A 64 -30.16 13.39 -6.73
N GLY A 65 -29.69 12.32 -6.07
CA GLY A 65 -28.27 12.09 -5.84
C GLY A 65 -27.46 11.99 -7.14
N ARG A 66 -28.02 11.35 -8.18
CA ARG A 66 -27.42 11.33 -9.53
C ARG A 66 -27.39 12.71 -10.16
N ARG A 67 -28.48 13.47 -10.08
CA ARG A 67 -28.57 14.84 -10.61
C ARG A 67 -27.56 15.76 -9.93
N GLN A 68 -27.51 15.75 -8.60
CA GLN A 68 -26.56 16.54 -7.81
C GLN A 68 -25.12 16.18 -8.16
N ARG A 69 -24.78 14.88 -8.21
CA ARG A 69 -23.43 14.45 -8.59
C ARG A 69 -23.05 14.89 -10.00
N ALA A 70 -23.97 14.78 -10.96
CA ALA A 70 -23.74 15.24 -12.33
C ALA A 70 -23.58 16.78 -12.40
N ALA A 71 -24.36 17.53 -11.62
CA ALA A 71 -24.23 18.98 -11.50
C ALA A 71 -22.87 19.37 -10.90
N SER A 72 -22.42 18.69 -9.83
CA SER A 72 -21.11 18.90 -9.23
C SER A 72 -19.98 18.62 -10.23
N TRP A 73 -20.06 17.54 -11.00
CA TRP A 73 -19.09 17.27 -12.07
C TRP A 73 -19.05 18.37 -13.13
N ARG A 74 -20.20 18.86 -13.58
CA ARG A 74 -20.28 19.97 -14.54
C ARG A 74 -19.62 21.23 -13.98
N ARG A 75 -19.93 21.59 -12.73
CA ARG A 75 -19.34 22.75 -12.05
C ARG A 75 -17.82 22.67 -11.94
N VAL A 76 -17.29 21.54 -11.46
CA VAL A 76 -15.83 21.38 -11.28
C VAL A 76 -15.10 21.29 -12.61
N ARG A 77 -15.71 20.66 -13.64
CA ARG A 77 -15.16 20.68 -14.99
C ARG A 77 -15.15 22.08 -15.58
N ALA A 78 -16.21 22.88 -15.40
CA ALA A 78 -16.23 24.27 -15.85
C ALA A 78 -15.04 25.07 -15.26
N ARG A 79 -14.78 24.92 -13.95
CA ARG A 79 -13.61 25.52 -13.28
C ARG A 79 -12.29 25.09 -13.92
N LEU A 80 -12.13 23.80 -14.23
CA LEU A 80 -10.93 23.29 -14.91
C LEU A 80 -10.79 23.84 -16.34
N PHE A 81 -11.89 23.97 -17.08
CA PHE A 81 -11.89 24.44 -18.45
C PHE A 81 -11.63 25.96 -18.57
N ALA A 82 -11.89 26.71 -17.51
CA ALA A 82 -11.51 28.13 -17.40
C ALA A 82 -9.98 28.35 -17.29
N LEU A 83 -9.21 27.30 -16.97
CA LEU A 83 -7.74 27.36 -16.93
C LEU A 83 -7.15 27.23 -18.35
N ASP A 84 -5.93 27.75 -18.51
CA ASP A 84 -5.15 27.61 -19.73
C ASP A 84 -4.91 26.13 -20.09
N ALA A 85 -4.63 25.88 -21.38
CA ALA A 85 -4.54 24.53 -21.90
C ALA A 85 -3.36 23.72 -21.30
N ALA A 86 -2.24 24.37 -20.95
CA ALA A 86 -1.08 23.70 -20.37
C ALA A 86 -1.38 23.26 -18.93
N ARG A 87 -1.84 24.18 -18.09
CA ARG A 87 -2.23 23.92 -16.71
C ARG A 87 -3.33 22.88 -16.62
N ARG A 88 -4.32 22.95 -17.50
CA ARG A 88 -5.39 21.95 -17.59
C ARG A 88 -4.86 20.55 -17.91
N ARG A 89 -3.83 20.42 -18.77
CA ARG A 89 -3.19 19.13 -19.08
C ARG A 89 -2.44 18.59 -17.86
N ALA A 90 -1.65 19.42 -17.18
CA ALA A 90 -0.93 19.04 -15.96
C ALA A 90 -1.88 18.53 -14.87
N ILE A 91 -2.95 19.28 -14.59
CA ILE A 91 -3.96 18.90 -13.59
C ILE A 91 -4.68 17.59 -13.97
N ARG A 92 -4.96 17.38 -15.27
CA ARG A 92 -5.55 16.11 -15.74
C ARG A 92 -4.61 14.93 -15.57
N ALA A 93 -3.31 15.13 -15.81
CA ALA A 93 -2.29 14.11 -15.57
C ALA A 93 -2.19 13.78 -14.08
N LEU A 94 -2.10 14.81 -13.24
CA LEU A 94 -2.10 14.68 -11.79
C LEU A 94 -3.34 13.91 -11.28
N TRP A 95 -4.52 14.27 -11.75
CA TRP A 95 -5.78 13.63 -11.32
C TRP A 95 -5.86 12.14 -11.66
N ARG A 96 -5.12 11.67 -12.67
CA ARG A 96 -5.06 10.24 -13.01
C ARG A 96 -4.30 9.44 -11.95
N VAL A 97 -3.22 9.99 -11.41
CA VAL A 97 -2.32 9.32 -10.47
C VAL A 97 -2.61 9.65 -8.99
N CYS A 98 -3.39 10.69 -8.74
CA CYS A 98 -3.74 11.14 -7.39
C CYS A 98 -4.41 10.05 -6.56
N PRO A 99 -4.07 9.91 -5.26
CA PRO A 99 -4.66 8.90 -4.36
C PRO A 99 -6.13 9.17 -4.00
N TYR A 100 -6.66 10.36 -4.32
CA TYR A 100 -8.02 10.71 -3.94
C TYR A 100 -9.08 9.86 -4.66
N PRO A 101 -10.24 9.62 -4.04
CA PRO A 101 -11.36 8.97 -4.71
C PRO A 101 -11.79 9.77 -5.94
N ALA A 102 -12.21 9.06 -7.00
CA ALA A 102 -12.54 9.66 -8.28
C ALA A 102 -13.95 10.32 -8.30
N ASP A 103 -14.23 11.21 -7.37
CA ASP A 103 -15.50 11.91 -7.23
C ASP A 103 -15.34 13.45 -7.37
N PRO A 104 -16.44 14.18 -7.62
CA PRO A 104 -16.34 15.60 -7.94
C PRO A 104 -15.95 16.46 -6.73
N SER A 105 -16.24 16.03 -5.50
CA SER A 105 -15.93 16.80 -4.30
C SER A 105 -14.43 16.84 -4.09
N TYR A 106 -13.75 15.69 -4.12
CA TYR A 106 -12.29 15.64 -4.00
C TYR A 106 -11.58 16.30 -5.18
N PHE A 107 -12.13 16.18 -6.40
CA PHE A 107 -11.56 16.92 -7.53
C PHE A 107 -11.71 18.44 -7.34
N GLY A 108 -12.84 18.89 -6.78
CA GLY A 108 -13.07 20.29 -6.42
C GLY A 108 -12.10 20.80 -5.35
N THR A 109 -11.80 19.97 -4.34
CA THR A 109 -10.79 20.24 -3.30
C THR A 109 -9.40 20.33 -3.91
N LEU A 110 -9.00 19.37 -4.75
CA LEU A 110 -7.71 19.41 -5.44
C LEU A 110 -7.53 20.71 -6.24
N LEU A 111 -8.54 21.14 -7.00
CA LEU A 111 -8.49 22.40 -7.72
C LEU A 111 -8.33 23.62 -6.79
N HIS A 112 -8.94 23.57 -5.60
CA HIS A 112 -8.79 24.61 -4.59
C HIS A 112 -7.40 24.61 -3.94
N GLU A 113 -6.84 23.44 -3.64
CA GLU A 113 -5.48 23.29 -3.09
C GLU A 113 -4.40 23.74 -4.08
N ILE A 114 -4.62 23.49 -5.36
CA ILE A 114 -3.74 24.01 -6.43
C ILE A 114 -3.87 25.53 -6.54
N ALA A 115 -5.08 26.08 -6.43
CA ALA A 115 -5.30 27.52 -6.49
C ALA A 115 -4.72 28.26 -5.27
N THR A 116 -4.70 27.61 -4.10
CA THR A 116 -4.10 28.14 -2.86
C THR A 116 -2.60 27.86 -2.76
N GLY A 117 -2.00 27.18 -3.74
CA GLY A 117 -0.56 26.89 -3.78
C GLY A 117 -0.10 25.76 -2.84
N ARG A 118 -1.03 25.04 -2.18
CA ARG A 118 -0.68 23.88 -1.35
C ARG A 118 -0.17 22.70 -2.18
N ILE A 119 -0.64 22.58 -3.41
CA ILE A 119 -0.26 21.50 -4.32
C ILE A 119 0.24 22.12 -5.61
N ASP A 120 1.48 21.80 -5.98
CA ASP A 120 2.01 22.07 -7.30
C ASP A 120 1.63 20.92 -8.27
N PRO A 121 0.87 21.20 -9.35
CA PRO A 121 0.55 20.20 -10.37
C PRO A 121 1.77 19.55 -11.02
N GLU A 122 2.90 20.26 -11.11
CA GLU A 122 4.14 19.76 -11.73
C GLU A 122 5.00 18.96 -10.74
N ARG A 123 4.83 19.20 -9.43
CA ARG A 123 5.58 18.56 -8.35
C ARG A 123 4.65 18.09 -7.24
N PRO A 124 3.76 17.12 -7.52
CA PRO A 124 2.78 16.68 -6.55
C PRO A 124 3.46 15.96 -5.37
N PRO A 125 2.95 16.13 -4.14
CA PRO A 125 3.59 15.58 -2.94
C PRO A 125 3.56 14.04 -2.89
N TRP A 126 2.69 13.40 -3.68
CA TRP A 126 2.60 11.94 -3.79
C TRP A 126 3.20 11.38 -5.09
N GLY A 127 3.70 12.22 -5.99
CA GLY A 127 4.16 11.82 -7.32
C GLY A 127 5.65 12.04 -7.58
N ALA A 128 6.40 12.51 -6.59
CA ALA A 128 7.83 12.32 -6.61
C ALA A 128 8.10 10.84 -6.28
N ALA A 129 8.75 10.15 -7.21
CA ALA A 129 9.81 9.23 -6.81
C ALA A 129 10.63 10.00 -5.75
N HIS A 130 10.38 9.73 -4.47
CA HIS A 130 11.48 9.83 -3.54
C HIS A 130 12.50 8.88 -4.15
N ALA A 131 13.49 9.46 -4.83
CA ALA A 131 14.76 8.78 -5.01
C ALA A 131 15.15 8.45 -3.57
N LEU A 132 14.76 7.26 -3.13
CA LEU A 132 15.30 6.68 -1.93
C LEU A 132 16.78 6.70 -2.26
N ASN A 133 17.51 7.63 -1.67
CA ASN A 133 18.96 7.55 -1.64
C ASN A 133 19.19 6.50 -0.57
N PRO A 134 19.32 5.20 -0.93
CA PRO A 134 19.55 4.21 0.09
C PRO A 134 20.83 4.63 0.81
N ARG A 135 20.82 4.61 2.15
CA ARG A 135 22.02 4.90 2.92
C ARG A 135 23.09 3.88 2.51
N THR A 136 24.09 4.33 1.76
CA THR A 136 25.26 3.55 1.38
C THR A 136 26.35 3.75 2.43
N THR A 137 26.94 2.66 2.90
CA THR A 137 28.14 2.67 3.73
C THR A 137 29.29 2.07 2.90
N PRO A 138 29.96 2.86 2.04
CA PRO A 138 30.93 2.33 1.09
C PRO A 138 32.22 1.78 1.74
N ASN A 139 32.59 2.31 2.91
CA ASN A 139 33.77 1.88 3.64
C ASN A 139 33.50 1.73 5.16
N PRO A 140 32.74 0.69 5.57
CA PRO A 140 32.45 0.43 6.97
C PRO A 140 33.70 -0.07 7.70
N ALA A 141 33.95 0.45 8.91
CA ALA A 141 35.03 0.00 9.78
C ALA A 141 34.68 -1.31 10.53
N SER A 142 33.39 -1.61 10.69
CA SER A 142 32.92 -2.80 11.40
C SER A 142 31.69 -3.45 10.75
N PHE A 143 31.43 -4.72 11.08
CA PHE A 143 30.26 -5.45 10.56
C PHE A 143 28.94 -4.79 10.97
N ALA A 144 28.84 -4.29 12.21
CA ALA A 144 27.64 -3.62 12.73
C ALA A 144 27.39 -2.25 12.05
N GLU A 145 28.43 -1.60 11.55
CA GLU A 145 28.31 -0.35 10.78
C GLU A 145 27.83 -0.60 9.34
N ALA A 146 28.32 -1.70 8.75
CA ALA A 146 27.97 -2.14 7.40
C ALA A 146 26.54 -2.71 7.33
N PHE A 147 26.15 -3.50 8.33
CA PHE A 147 24.98 -4.35 8.29
C PHE A 147 24.14 -4.21 9.55
N ARG A 148 22.87 -3.85 9.38
CA ARG A 148 21.87 -3.83 10.44
C ARG A 148 21.22 -5.20 10.57
N GLN A 149 21.16 -5.74 11.79
CA GLN A 149 20.39 -6.94 12.07
C GLN A 149 18.90 -6.64 11.94
N ILE A 150 18.21 -7.38 11.07
CA ILE A 150 16.76 -7.24 10.78
C ILE A 150 15.93 -8.38 11.37
N GLY A 151 16.58 -9.48 11.78
CA GLY A 151 15.90 -10.60 12.38
C GLY A 151 16.85 -11.59 13.03
N GLN A 152 16.31 -12.40 13.93
CA GLN A 152 16.96 -13.55 14.53
C GLN A 152 15.91 -14.66 14.70
N ARG A 153 16.28 -15.88 14.37
CA ARG A 153 15.51 -17.07 14.70
C ARG A 153 16.44 -18.17 15.18
N THR A 154 15.97 -18.96 16.12
CA THR A 154 16.68 -20.15 16.57
C THR A 154 16.14 -21.34 15.76
N VAL A 155 17.02 -22.01 15.02
CA VAL A 155 16.70 -23.15 14.15
C VAL A 155 17.18 -24.43 14.84
N GLY A 156 16.24 -25.34 15.14
CA GLY A 156 16.48 -26.44 16.09
C GLY A 156 16.41 -25.94 17.53
N GLY A 157 16.03 -26.79 18.49
CA GLY A 157 15.74 -26.35 19.86
C GLY A 157 14.52 -27.03 20.50
N GLY A 158 14.47 -28.36 20.47
CA GLY A 158 13.60 -29.13 21.37
C GLY A 158 14.15 -29.20 22.80
N PRO A 159 13.42 -29.85 23.74
CA PRO A 159 13.78 -29.90 25.16
C PRO A 159 15.19 -30.43 25.48
N MET A 160 15.84 -31.10 24.52
CA MET A 160 17.15 -31.74 24.65
C MET A 160 18.17 -31.28 23.60
N THR A 161 17.90 -30.22 22.82
CA THR A 161 18.82 -29.75 21.76
C THR A 161 19.14 -28.26 21.93
N VAL A 162 20.42 -27.87 21.84
CA VAL A 162 20.80 -26.46 21.72
C VAL A 162 20.45 -25.99 20.31
N GLY A 163 19.67 -24.92 20.22
CA GLY A 163 19.28 -24.36 18.92
C GLY A 163 20.40 -23.60 18.23
N ALA A 164 20.46 -23.68 16.90
CA ALA A 164 21.41 -22.91 16.11
C ALA A 164 20.81 -21.53 15.79
N ASP A 165 21.51 -20.47 16.17
CA ASP A 165 21.08 -19.12 15.83
C ASP A 165 21.25 -18.85 14.33
N GLU A 166 20.17 -18.45 13.68
CA GLU A 166 20.15 -17.83 12.36
C GLU A 166 19.84 -16.35 12.50
N ARG A 167 20.75 -15.50 12.01
CA ARG A 167 20.62 -14.05 12.04
C ARG A 167 20.50 -13.50 10.63
N LEU A 168 19.58 -12.57 10.45
CA LEU A 168 19.35 -11.88 9.19
C LEU A 168 19.85 -10.46 9.30
N PHE A 169 20.65 -10.04 8.32
CA PHE A 169 21.17 -8.68 8.24
C PHE A 169 20.85 -8.04 6.89
N CYS A 170 20.79 -6.71 6.88
CA CYS A 170 20.60 -5.89 5.69
C CYS A 170 21.59 -4.73 5.71
N GLY A 171 22.21 -4.44 4.56
CA GLY A 171 23.16 -3.34 4.40
C GLY A 171 23.31 -2.94 2.94
N ASN A 172 24.02 -1.85 2.67
CA ASN A 172 24.31 -1.39 1.32
C ASN A 172 25.74 -0.85 1.25
N LEU A 173 26.59 -1.49 0.46
CA LEU A 173 28.01 -1.15 0.30
C LEU A 173 28.29 -0.24 -0.90
N GLY A 174 27.25 0.22 -1.62
CA GLY A 174 27.36 1.11 -2.78
C GLY A 174 26.89 0.47 -4.09
N SER A 175 27.02 -0.85 -4.22
CA SER A 175 26.57 -1.66 -5.38
C SER A 175 25.07 -2.02 -5.33
N GLY A 176 24.43 -1.86 -4.17
CA GLY A 176 23.01 -2.11 -3.96
C GLY A 176 22.73 -2.70 -2.57
N ILE A 177 21.46 -2.97 -2.31
CA ILE A 177 21.03 -3.55 -1.02
C ILE A 177 21.38 -5.03 -0.99
N LEU A 178 22.12 -5.43 0.06
CA LEU A 178 22.53 -6.79 0.34
C LEU A 178 21.76 -7.36 1.54
N PHE A 179 21.35 -8.62 1.42
CA PHE A 179 20.75 -9.40 2.50
C PHE A 179 21.67 -10.54 2.88
N LEU A 180 22.01 -10.64 4.17
CA LEU A 180 22.92 -11.65 4.69
C LEU A 180 22.18 -12.57 5.65
N THR A 181 22.36 -13.87 5.48
CA THR A 181 21.89 -14.89 6.41
C THR A 181 23.09 -15.56 7.07
N SER A 182 23.30 -15.29 8.35
CA SER A 182 24.36 -15.90 9.15
C SER A 182 23.81 -17.08 9.93
N ARG A 183 24.41 -18.26 9.78
CA ARG A 183 24.04 -19.51 10.48
C ARG A 183 25.25 -20.12 11.15
N VAL A 184 25.10 -20.59 12.38
CA VAL A 184 26.15 -21.39 13.04
C VAL A 184 26.01 -22.85 12.59
N ARG A 185 27.12 -23.45 12.16
CA ARG A 185 27.22 -24.83 11.68
C ARG A 185 28.25 -25.59 12.52
N LEU A 186 28.06 -26.90 12.63
CA LEU A 186 29.02 -27.80 13.27
C LEU A 186 30.10 -28.19 12.26
N ILE A 187 31.34 -28.36 12.74
CA ILE A 187 32.48 -28.81 11.92
C ILE A 187 32.33 -30.30 11.60
N GLU A 188 31.88 -31.09 12.57
CA GLU A 188 31.52 -32.49 12.35
C GLU A 188 29.99 -32.61 12.19
N PRO A 189 29.48 -33.08 11.03
CA PRO A 189 28.04 -33.19 10.80
C PRO A 189 27.36 -34.27 11.66
N ASN A 190 28.15 -35.17 12.25
CA ASN A 190 27.70 -36.23 13.16
C ASN A 190 27.91 -35.87 14.64
N GLU A 191 28.68 -34.80 14.92
CA GLU A 191 28.70 -34.20 16.23
C GLU A 191 27.35 -33.50 16.37
N SER A 192 26.58 -33.93 17.35
CA SER A 192 25.28 -33.36 17.61
C SER A 192 25.47 -32.23 18.63
N PHE A 193 24.57 -31.25 18.71
CA PHE A 193 24.57 -30.24 19.79
C PHE A 193 24.42 -30.84 21.21
N TYR A 194 24.47 -32.17 21.33
CA TYR A 194 24.37 -32.96 22.53
C TYR A 194 25.74 -33.08 23.20
N THR A 195 26.06 -32.12 24.04
CA THR A 195 26.68 -32.50 25.31
C THR A 195 25.56 -32.59 26.32
N SER A 196 25.20 -33.81 26.74
CA SER A 196 24.30 -34.00 27.87
C SER A 196 24.88 -33.24 29.07
N SER A 197 24.05 -32.40 29.68
CA SER A 197 24.41 -31.45 30.72
C SER A 197 24.97 -32.06 32.01
N ASN A 198 25.15 -33.39 32.08
CA ASN A 198 25.63 -34.13 33.26
C ASN A 198 26.99 -34.83 33.10
N HIS A 199 27.68 -34.73 31.95
CA HIS A 199 29.08 -35.11 31.84
C HIS A 199 29.94 -33.92 31.45
N ARG A 200 30.05 -32.95 32.35
CA ARG A 200 31.23 -32.06 32.36
C ARG A 200 32.44 -32.90 32.78
N LEU A 201 33.07 -33.56 31.82
CA LEU A 201 34.51 -33.84 31.91
C LEU A 201 35.17 -32.47 32.06
N ARG A 202 35.64 -32.22 33.27
CA ARG A 202 36.05 -30.92 33.82
C ARG A 202 37.21 -30.26 33.07
N ASP A 203 37.75 -30.91 32.03
CA ASP A 203 38.86 -30.45 31.21
C ASP A 203 38.68 -30.71 29.69
N SER A 204 37.46 -30.97 29.20
CA SER A 204 37.26 -31.17 27.75
C SER A 204 37.30 -29.84 26.98
N HIS A 205 38.34 -29.67 26.15
CA HIS A 205 38.56 -28.55 25.23
C HIS A 205 37.53 -28.44 24.08
N VAL A 206 36.42 -29.19 24.14
CA VAL A 206 35.44 -29.35 23.06
C VAL A 206 34.32 -28.32 23.20
N GLY A 207 34.67 -27.04 23.18
CA GLY A 207 33.69 -25.96 23.32
C GLY A 207 33.96 -24.72 22.47
N ARG A 208 35.16 -24.60 21.89
CA ARG A 208 35.55 -23.42 21.09
C ARG A 208 35.92 -23.74 19.64
N SER A 209 36.20 -25.01 19.32
CA SER A 209 36.78 -25.43 18.03
C SER A 209 35.86 -26.29 17.15
N GLY A 210 34.60 -26.55 17.53
CA GLY A 210 33.67 -27.42 16.81
C GLY A 210 32.63 -26.71 15.93
N HIS A 211 32.64 -25.37 15.85
CA HIS A 211 31.61 -24.59 15.16
C HIS A 211 32.21 -23.59 14.17
N TRP A 212 31.56 -23.41 13.01
CA TRP A 212 31.88 -22.38 12.03
C TRP A 212 30.62 -21.57 11.67
N VAL A 213 30.79 -20.37 11.13
CA VAL A 213 29.69 -19.48 10.73
C VAL A 213 29.58 -19.46 9.22
N ASP A 214 28.40 -19.81 8.71
CA ASP A 214 28.03 -19.73 7.31
C ASP A 214 27.26 -18.43 7.05
N ILE A 215 27.78 -17.56 6.18
CA ILE A 215 27.12 -16.33 5.78
C ILE A 215 26.74 -16.42 4.31
N GLU A 216 25.44 -16.53 4.05
CA GLU A 216 24.88 -16.48 2.70
C GLU A 216 24.57 -15.03 2.34
N VAL A 217 25.17 -14.52 1.25
CA VAL A 217 24.97 -13.15 0.75
C VAL A 217 24.06 -13.17 -0.47
N ARG A 218 22.98 -12.39 -0.44
CA ARG A 218 22.02 -12.21 -1.53
C ARG A 218 21.97 -10.74 -1.96
N GLY A 219 21.85 -10.51 -3.27
CA GLY A 219 21.80 -9.18 -3.86
C GLY A 219 22.99 -8.90 -4.79
N PRO A 220 23.09 -7.69 -5.36
CA PRO A 220 24.18 -7.30 -6.25
C PRO A 220 25.49 -7.16 -5.46
N CYS A 221 26.21 -8.27 -5.33
CA CYS A 221 27.45 -8.36 -4.55
C CYS A 221 28.64 -8.57 -5.50
N SER A 222 29.50 -7.55 -5.60
CA SER A 222 30.78 -7.66 -6.31
C SER A 222 31.77 -8.55 -5.55
N ASP A 223 32.79 -9.05 -6.22
CA ASP A 223 33.81 -9.88 -5.54
C ASP A 223 34.60 -9.06 -4.50
N GLU A 224 34.78 -7.75 -4.73
CA GLU A 224 35.33 -6.81 -3.74
C GLU A 224 34.43 -6.69 -2.51
N ASP A 225 33.12 -6.58 -2.69
CA ASP A 225 32.15 -6.53 -1.60
C ASP A 225 32.16 -7.84 -0.80
N LEU A 226 32.27 -8.99 -1.47
CA LEU A 226 32.34 -10.30 -0.82
C LEU A 226 33.61 -10.45 0.04
N GLN A 227 34.76 -9.98 -0.47
CA GLN A 227 36.01 -9.93 0.30
C GLN A 227 35.89 -8.99 1.50
N ARG A 228 35.23 -7.84 1.32
CA ARG A 228 34.99 -6.87 2.39
C ARG A 228 34.10 -7.48 3.49
N ILE A 229 32.99 -8.12 3.12
CA ILE A 229 32.10 -8.83 4.06
C ILE A 229 32.87 -9.90 4.84
N THR A 230 33.67 -10.70 4.13
CA THR A 230 34.49 -11.76 4.76
C THR A 230 35.45 -11.20 5.80
N ARG A 231 36.13 -10.09 5.48
CA ARG A 231 37.04 -9.41 6.41
C ARG A 231 36.33 -8.89 7.65
N LEU A 232 35.19 -8.21 7.47
CA LEU A 232 34.40 -7.65 8.57
C LEU A 232 33.83 -8.74 9.48
N ALA A 233 33.35 -9.84 8.90
CA ALA A 233 32.78 -10.95 9.65
C ALA A 233 33.85 -11.68 10.49
N ARG A 234 35.04 -11.95 9.92
CA ARG A 234 36.18 -12.55 10.64
C ARG A 234 36.75 -11.66 11.75
N ALA A 235 36.65 -10.34 11.58
CA ALA A 235 37.06 -9.40 12.63
C ALA A 235 36.07 -9.37 13.80
N THR A 236 34.81 -9.76 13.57
CA THR A 236 33.73 -9.69 14.57
C THR A 236 33.49 -11.02 15.27
N ASP A 237 33.68 -12.15 14.56
CA ASP A 237 33.47 -13.49 15.10
C ASP A 237 34.80 -14.24 15.25
N THR A 238 35.01 -14.85 16.41
CA THR A 238 36.22 -15.62 16.72
C THR A 238 36.21 -17.02 16.12
N ARG A 239 35.06 -17.48 15.59
CA ARG A 239 34.91 -18.77 14.93
C ARG A 239 35.34 -18.70 13.46
N PRO A 240 35.69 -19.83 12.82
CA PRO A 240 35.89 -19.88 11.37
C PRO A 240 34.63 -19.38 10.63
N VAL A 241 34.79 -18.40 9.74
CA VAL A 241 33.69 -17.84 8.94
C VAL A 241 33.87 -18.18 7.47
N VAL A 242 32.81 -18.70 6.85
CA VAL A 242 32.67 -18.93 5.41
C VAL A 242 31.58 -18.01 4.89
N VAL A 243 31.88 -17.24 3.84
CA VAL A 243 30.93 -16.33 3.20
C VAL A 243 30.73 -16.78 1.75
N ARG A 244 29.48 -16.93 1.31
CA ARG A 244 29.16 -17.36 -0.07
C ARG A 244 28.08 -16.47 -0.67
N ARG A 245 28.22 -16.16 -1.97
CA ARG A 245 27.16 -15.50 -2.75
C ARG A 245 26.12 -16.55 -3.15
N ILE A 246 24.84 -16.23 -2.96
CA ILE A 246 23.72 -17.04 -3.47
C ILE A 246 22.99 -16.20 -4.50
N ASP A 247 23.11 -16.63 -5.76
CA ASP A 247 22.34 -16.05 -6.86
C ASP A 247 20.90 -16.59 -6.79
N PRO A 248 19.87 -15.73 -6.77
CA PRO A 248 18.49 -16.16 -6.61
C PRO A 248 17.94 -16.99 -7.79
N ILE A 249 18.67 -17.10 -8.91
CA ILE A 249 18.27 -17.88 -10.10
C ILE A 249 18.64 -19.37 -9.98
N ALA A 250 19.51 -19.77 -9.04
CA ALA A 250 19.88 -21.18 -8.83
C ALA A 250 19.18 -21.82 -7.61
N GLY A 251 17.93 -21.44 -7.34
CA GLY A 251 17.10 -22.08 -6.33
C GLY A 251 16.42 -23.35 -6.83
N LEU A 252 17.18 -24.44 -7.02
CA LEU A 252 16.63 -25.81 -7.07
C LEU A 252 17.39 -26.68 -6.06
N PRO A 253 16.71 -27.35 -5.11
CA PRO A 253 17.35 -28.30 -4.20
C PRO A 253 17.59 -29.61 -4.95
N GLY A 254 18.78 -29.75 -5.55
CA GLY A 254 19.22 -30.96 -6.24
C GLY A 254 20.16 -31.79 -5.39
N ARG A 255 19.70 -33.01 -5.05
CA ARG A 255 20.44 -34.24 -4.71
C ARG A 255 21.92 -34.15 -4.34
N SER A 256 22.22 -34.75 -3.20
CA SER A 256 23.50 -35.31 -2.78
C SER A 256 24.29 -35.90 -3.94
N ILE A 257 25.51 -35.40 -4.12
CA ILE A 257 26.60 -36.19 -4.68
C ILE A 257 27.67 -36.21 -3.59
N GLU A 258 27.82 -37.38 -2.98
CA GLU A 258 28.99 -37.75 -2.20
C GLU A 258 30.23 -37.67 -3.09
N GLY A 259 31.35 -37.18 -2.55
CA GLY A 259 32.67 -37.55 -3.05
C GLY A 259 33.62 -36.42 -3.44
N SER A 260 34.57 -36.19 -2.52
CA SER A 260 35.99 -35.96 -2.81
C SER A 260 36.52 -34.53 -2.97
N ALA A 261 37.58 -34.28 -2.19
CA ALA A 261 38.48 -33.13 -2.18
C ALA A 261 39.35 -33.06 -3.47
N PRO A 262 40.11 -31.97 -3.70
CA PRO A 262 40.64 -31.63 -5.02
C PRO A 262 42.02 -32.27 -5.31
N ALA A 263 42.23 -32.66 -6.57
CA ALA A 263 43.55 -32.95 -7.14
C ALA A 263 43.67 -32.44 -8.59
N VAL A 264 44.56 -31.45 -8.76
CA VAL A 264 45.55 -31.16 -9.82
C VAL A 264 45.38 -31.68 -11.28
N ALA A 265 45.32 -30.69 -12.19
CA ALA A 265 45.97 -30.52 -13.52
C ALA A 265 45.54 -31.25 -14.82
N CYS A 266 45.63 -30.42 -15.88
CA CYS A 266 45.97 -30.66 -17.29
C CYS A 266 44.89 -30.94 -18.36
N ALA A 267 44.89 -30.00 -19.33
CA ALA A 267 44.93 -30.17 -20.79
C ALA A 267 43.64 -30.50 -21.59
N ASP A 268 43.35 -29.53 -22.47
CA ASP A 268 43.00 -29.60 -23.89
C ASP A 268 41.71 -30.26 -24.45
N ALA A 269 41.25 -29.54 -25.48
CA ALA A 269 40.50 -29.96 -26.66
C ALA A 269 38.95 -29.83 -26.68
N ASP A 270 38.55 -28.87 -27.52
CA ASP A 270 37.58 -28.99 -28.63
C ASP A 270 36.05 -28.89 -28.42
N LEU A 271 35.56 -27.77 -28.98
CA LEU A 271 34.27 -27.47 -29.63
C LEU A 271 33.72 -28.65 -30.49
N PRO A 272 32.40 -28.74 -30.82
CA PRO A 272 31.70 -27.64 -31.50
C PRO A 272 30.19 -27.43 -31.26
N ALA A 273 29.80 -26.29 -31.84
CA ALA A 273 28.49 -25.67 -31.99
C ALA A 273 27.36 -26.55 -32.49
N LEU A 274 26.12 -26.17 -32.14
CA LEU A 274 24.93 -26.36 -32.98
C LEU A 274 23.83 -25.31 -32.65
N GLN A 275 23.71 -24.37 -33.59
CA GLN A 275 22.53 -23.76 -34.22
C GLN A 275 21.35 -23.18 -33.42
N ALA A 276 21.15 -21.89 -33.73
CA ALA A 276 19.93 -21.12 -33.63
C ALA A 276 18.84 -21.58 -34.61
N GLY A 277 17.57 -21.38 -34.24
CA GLY A 277 16.45 -21.50 -35.16
C GLY A 277 15.08 -21.17 -34.54
N GLN A 278 14.52 -20.04 -34.96
CA GLN A 278 13.07 -19.79 -35.19
C GLN A 278 12.12 -19.69 -33.99
N LEU A 279 11.56 -18.49 -33.74
CA LEU A 279 10.27 -18.08 -34.33
C LEU A 279 9.90 -16.65 -33.87
N GLU A 280 10.18 -15.68 -34.73
CA GLU A 280 9.52 -14.37 -34.77
C GLU A 280 8.37 -14.49 -35.78
N ARG A 281 7.13 -14.29 -35.34
CA ARG A 281 5.99 -14.05 -36.22
C ARG A 281 4.91 -13.24 -35.50
N ASP A 282 4.39 -12.28 -36.26
CA ASP A 282 3.07 -11.66 -36.17
C ASP A 282 2.89 -10.42 -35.28
N LEU A 283 3.52 -9.35 -35.77
CA LEU A 283 2.91 -8.02 -35.78
C LEU A 283 1.86 -7.96 -36.92
N ARG A 284 0.59 -7.66 -36.60
CA ARG A 284 -0.15 -6.49 -37.15
C ARG A 284 -1.58 -6.33 -36.60
N PRO A 285 -2.11 -5.09 -36.57
CA PRO A 285 -3.35 -4.70 -35.88
C PRO A 285 -4.56 -4.57 -36.82
N GLU A 286 -5.75 -4.83 -36.29
CA GLU A 286 -7.05 -4.64 -36.97
C GLU A 286 -7.67 -3.24 -36.71
N PRO A 287 -8.56 -2.74 -37.61
CA PRO A 287 -8.90 -1.32 -37.76
C PRO A 287 -10.18 -0.84 -37.04
N ASN A 288 -10.26 0.49 -36.84
CA ASN A 288 -11.38 1.25 -36.27
C ASN A 288 -12.59 1.37 -37.22
N PRO A 289 -13.84 1.39 -36.69
CA PRO A 289 -15.02 1.86 -37.43
C PRO A 289 -15.28 3.38 -37.28
N PRO A 290 -16.07 3.99 -38.19
CA PRO A 290 -16.03 5.42 -38.50
C PRO A 290 -16.97 6.33 -37.69
N SER A 291 -16.57 7.60 -37.68
CA SER A 291 -17.25 8.79 -37.17
C SER A 291 -18.35 9.32 -38.10
N SER A 292 -19.55 9.50 -37.56
CA SER A 292 -20.51 10.56 -37.90
C SER A 292 -21.10 10.98 -36.56
N TRP A 293 -21.22 12.25 -36.19
CA TRP A 293 -22.29 13.18 -36.54
C TRP A 293 -21.84 14.57 -36.05
N ALA A 294 -21.98 15.59 -36.88
CA ALA A 294 -21.81 17.01 -36.54
C ALA A 294 -23.21 17.70 -36.50
N PRO A 295 -23.31 18.89 -35.87
CA PRO A 295 -24.55 19.38 -35.22
C PRO A 295 -25.35 20.40 -36.06
N GLY A 296 -26.61 20.62 -35.67
CA GLY A 296 -27.50 21.68 -36.15
C GLY A 296 -28.38 22.26 -35.02
N PRO A 297 -29.04 23.43 -35.21
CA PRO A 297 -28.83 24.57 -34.32
C PRO A 297 -30.00 25.01 -33.41
N MET A 298 -29.61 25.81 -32.42
CA MET A 298 -30.28 26.92 -31.72
C MET A 298 -31.78 27.19 -31.96
N ALA A 299 -32.55 27.09 -30.87
CA ALA A 299 -33.63 28.00 -30.47
C ALA A 299 -33.46 28.16 -28.94
N GLY A 300 -33.34 29.34 -28.32
CA GLY A 300 -33.94 30.61 -28.65
C GLY A 300 -35.24 30.74 -27.86
N ASP A 301 -35.17 30.92 -26.54
CA ASP A 301 -36.27 31.58 -25.81
C ASP A 301 -35.82 32.22 -24.49
N VAL A 302 -36.38 33.41 -24.30
CA VAL A 302 -36.07 34.48 -23.35
C VAL A 302 -37.25 34.59 -22.38
N ILE A 303 -37.08 34.25 -21.10
CA ILE A 303 -37.92 34.70 -19.96
C ILE A 303 -37.06 34.47 -18.70
N GLY A 304 -36.86 35.33 -17.72
CA GLY A 304 -37.42 36.61 -17.34
C GLY A 304 -36.99 36.80 -15.87
N VAL A 305 -36.46 37.98 -15.56
CA VAL A 305 -36.01 38.39 -14.23
C VAL A 305 -37.22 38.51 -13.30
N ALA A 306 -37.17 37.89 -12.13
CA ALA A 306 -38.01 38.26 -10.99
C ALA A 306 -37.23 38.13 -9.69
N ALA A 307 -36.94 39.29 -9.11
CA ALA A 307 -36.45 39.46 -7.76
C ALA A 307 -37.57 39.16 -6.76
N MET A 308 -37.25 38.51 -5.63
CA MET A 308 -37.93 38.80 -4.37
C MET A 308 -36.99 38.58 -3.19
N ALA A 309 -36.82 39.68 -2.45
CA ALA A 309 -36.22 39.77 -1.14
C ALA A 309 -37.28 39.47 -0.06
N ALA A 310 -36.88 38.75 0.98
CA ALA A 310 -37.42 38.83 2.34
C ALA A 310 -36.34 38.26 3.27
N LYS A 311 -35.55 39.09 3.96
CA LYS A 311 -35.79 39.61 5.33
C LYS A 311 -36.21 38.53 6.33
N HIS A 312 -35.29 38.15 7.21
CA HIS A 312 -35.54 38.08 8.65
C HIS A 312 -34.22 38.17 9.43
N ASP A 313 -34.07 39.32 10.09
CA ASP A 313 -33.18 39.58 11.22
C ASP A 313 -33.57 38.70 12.41
N ILE A 314 -32.60 38.08 13.08
CA ILE A 314 -32.66 37.79 14.52
C ILE A 314 -31.26 38.02 15.13
N GLY A 315 -31.14 39.16 15.82
CA GLY A 315 -30.76 39.19 17.24
C GLY A 315 -29.31 38.85 17.59
N SER A 316 -28.43 39.84 17.42
CA SER A 316 -27.18 39.96 18.16
C SER A 316 -27.46 40.67 19.49
N CYS A 317 -27.08 40.08 20.63
CA CYS A 317 -26.87 40.82 21.88
C CYS A 317 -25.54 40.39 22.52
N PRO A 318 -24.78 41.33 23.12
CA PRO A 318 -23.37 41.14 23.46
C PRO A 318 -23.18 40.74 24.94
N HIS A 319 -22.13 39.98 25.22
CA HIS A 319 -21.57 39.90 26.57
C HIS A 319 -20.11 40.34 26.58
N ALA A 320 -19.92 41.47 27.25
CA ALA A 320 -18.65 42.09 27.56
C ALA A 320 -17.89 41.27 28.61
N GLY A 321 -16.61 41.00 28.35
CA GLY A 321 -15.62 40.77 29.40
C GLY A 321 -14.89 42.08 29.69
N PRO A 322 -14.46 42.30 30.95
CA PRO A 322 -13.01 42.38 31.22
C PRO A 322 -12.70 41.70 32.58
N SER A 323 -11.50 41.35 33.03
CA SER A 323 -10.09 41.48 32.65
C SER A 323 -9.29 40.54 33.59
N PRO A 324 -7.97 40.35 33.41
CA PRO A 324 -7.21 39.24 33.98
C PRO A 324 -6.72 39.49 35.43
N ARG A 325 -6.52 38.41 36.19
CA ARG A 325 -5.72 38.39 37.42
C ARG A 325 -4.47 37.53 37.21
N SER A 326 -3.34 38.04 37.64
CA SER A 326 -2.09 37.34 37.91
C SER A 326 -1.34 38.09 39.03
N PRO A 327 -0.42 37.42 39.74
CA PRO A 327 -0.45 37.31 41.21
C PRO A 327 0.51 38.29 41.91
N PRO A 328 0.60 38.24 43.24
CA PRO A 328 1.66 37.44 43.89
C PRO A 328 1.16 36.27 44.75
#